data_AF-A0A395UGV5-F1
#
_entry.id   AF-A0A395UGV5-F1
#
_cell.length_a   1.000
_cell.length_b   1.000
_cell.length_c   1.000
_cell.angle_alpha   90.00
_cell.angle_beta   90.00
_cell.angle_gamma   90.00
#
_symmetry.space_group_name_H-M   'P 1'
#
loop_
_entity.id
_entity.type
_entity.pdbx_description
1 polymer ?
#
loop_
_entity_poly.entity_id
_entity_poly.type
_entity_poly.pdbx_seq_one_letter_code
_entity_poly.pdbx_strand_id
1 'polypeptide(L)'
;ETRSFTLRIHFPWHVKITKEDNPEYAPYRYALNAYCLDNPQCFNRRYTTLEKALLHCLNGFNENAAIKDRYRSIGEYLLQK
;
A
#
# COMPACT_ATOMS: atom_id res chain seq x y z
N GLU A 1 -18.92 -14.56 -29.79
CA GLU A 1 -18.17 -15.09 -28.64
C GLU A 1 -17.00 -14.16 -28.37
N THR A 2 -16.92 -13.53 -27.21
CA THR A 2 -15.86 -12.54 -26.91
C THR A 2 -14.77 -13.25 -26.10
N ARG A 3 -13.56 -13.34 -26.66
CA ARG A 3 -12.39 -13.87 -25.94
C ARG A 3 -11.72 -12.73 -25.18
N SER A 4 -11.61 -12.87 -23.87
CA SER A 4 -10.92 -11.93 -22.99
C SER A 4 -9.67 -12.57 -22.38
N PHE A 5 -8.67 -11.75 -22.07
CA PHE A 5 -7.48 -12.14 -21.32
C PHE A 5 -7.24 -11.15 -20.18
N THR A 6 -6.59 -11.62 -19.13
CA THR A 6 -6.25 -10.82 -17.94
C THR A 6 -4.76 -10.56 -17.95
N LEU A 7 -4.37 -9.30 -17.77
CA LEU A 7 -2.98 -8.90 -17.62
C LEU A 7 -2.76 -8.29 -16.24
N ARG A 8 -1.63 -8.62 -15.61
CA ARG A 8 -1.17 -7.98 -14.38
C ARG A 8 -0.11 -6.96 -14.75
N ILE A 9 -0.47 -5.67 -14.67
CA ILE A 9 0.41 -4.55 -14.99
C ILE A 9 0.88 -3.93 -13.66
N HIS A 10 2.16 -3.65 -13.55
CA HIS A 10 2.75 -2.96 -12.41
C HIS A 10 2.94 -1.49 -12.75
N PHE A 11 2.39 -0.60 -11.94
CA PHE A 11 2.54 0.84 -12.11
C PHE A 11 3.41 1.44 -11.01
N PRO A 12 4.22 2.47 -11.33
CA PRO A 12 4.93 3.25 -10.34
C PRO A 12 3.94 4.11 -9.53
N TRP A 13 4.16 4.14 -8.23
CA TRP A 13 3.37 4.91 -7.28
C TRP A 13 4.22 6.04 -6.71
N HIS A 14 3.64 7.23 -6.62
CA HIS A 14 4.15 8.25 -5.72
C HIS A 14 3.45 8.10 -4.38
N VAL A 15 4.22 8.04 -3.29
CA VAL A 15 3.70 7.82 -1.94
C VAL A 15 4.23 8.89 -1.01
N LYS A 16 3.31 9.51 -0.25
CA LYS A 16 3.61 10.40 0.86
C LYS A 16 3.04 9.83 2.15
N ILE A 17 3.91 9.52 3.11
CA ILE A 17 3.53 9.14 4.47
C ILE A 17 3.79 10.32 5.40
N THR A 18 2.76 10.79 6.08
CA THR A 18 2.83 11.93 7.01
C THR A 18 2.52 11.44 8.42
N LYS A 19 3.40 11.76 9.38
CA LYS A 19 3.11 11.53 10.80
C LYS A 19 2.05 12.55 11.26
N GLU A 20 0.93 12.06 11.73
CA GLU A 20 -0.17 12.85 12.29
C GLU A 20 -0.13 12.69 13.82
N ASP A 21 0.04 13.81 14.53
CA ASP A 21 0.06 13.84 16.00
C ASP A 21 -1.26 14.40 16.59
N ASN A 22 -2.31 14.59 15.77
CA ASN A 22 -3.63 15.01 16.23
C ASN A 22 -4.31 13.88 17.05
N PRO A 23 -4.70 14.13 18.31
CA PRO A 23 -5.40 13.16 19.15
C PRO A 23 -6.72 12.63 18.55
N GLU A 24 -7.41 13.40 17.71
CA GLU A 24 -8.67 13.00 17.06
C GLU A 24 -8.50 11.79 16.13
N TYR A 25 -7.30 11.59 15.58
CA TYR A 25 -7.00 10.47 14.71
C TYR A 25 -6.43 9.26 15.45
N ALA A 26 -6.30 9.31 16.78
CA ALA A 26 -5.84 8.17 17.57
C ALA A 26 -6.74 6.94 17.36
N PRO A 27 -6.19 5.72 17.23
CA PRO A 27 -4.78 5.36 17.40
C PRO A 27 -3.91 5.53 16.14
N TYR A 28 -4.45 6.07 15.05
CA TYR A 28 -3.74 6.21 13.78
C TYR A 28 -2.82 7.42 13.77
N ARG A 29 -1.53 7.18 13.57
CA ARG A 29 -0.46 8.19 13.64
C ARG A 29 0.20 8.49 12.31
N TYR A 30 -0.16 7.76 11.25
CA TYR A 30 0.49 7.88 9.95
C TYR A 30 -0.56 7.91 8.85
N ALA A 31 -0.70 9.04 8.16
CA ALA A 31 -1.50 9.16 6.95
C ALA A 31 -0.66 8.82 5.73
N LEU A 32 -1.08 7.80 4.99
CA LEU A 32 -0.53 7.41 3.71
C LEU A 32 -1.44 7.96 2.61
N ASN A 33 -0.85 8.72 1.70
CA ASN A 33 -1.48 9.18 0.47
C ASN A 33 -0.62 8.70 -0.69
N ALA A 34 -1.19 7.88 -1.57
CA ALA A 34 -0.51 7.35 -2.73
C ALA A 34 -1.33 7.65 -3.99
N TYR A 35 -0.63 8.01 -5.06
CA TYR A 35 -1.23 8.16 -6.38
C TYR A 35 -0.40 7.39 -7.40
N CYS A 36 -1.09 6.68 -8.28
CA CYS A 36 -0.47 6.02 -9.40
C CYS A 36 -0.04 7.08 -10.41
N LEU A 37 1.17 6.95 -10.96
CA LEU A 37 1.68 7.94 -11.93
C LEU A 37 1.11 7.73 -13.34
N ASP A 38 0.67 6.52 -13.65
CA ASP A 38 0.26 6.12 -14.99
C ASP A 38 -1.26 5.88 -15.12
N ASN A 39 -2.00 5.99 -14.02
CA ASN A 39 -3.46 5.83 -14.02
C ASN A 39 -4.12 6.62 -12.87
N PRO A 40 -5.44 6.85 -12.89
CA PRO A 40 -6.12 7.70 -11.90
C PRO A 40 -6.37 7.04 -10.53
N GLN A 41 -5.72 5.91 -10.22
CA GLN A 41 -5.87 5.25 -8.92
C GLN A 41 -5.13 6.03 -7.82
N CYS A 42 -5.80 6.17 -6.68
CA CYS A 42 -5.23 6.75 -5.48
C CYS A 42 -5.62 5.93 -4.25
N PHE A 43 -4.74 5.94 -3.24
CA PHE A 43 -5.01 5.35 -1.92
C PHE A 43 -4.75 6.38 -0.83
N ASN A 44 -5.76 6.61 0.00
CA ASN A 44 -5.66 7.48 1.17
C ASN A 44 -6.08 6.68 2.40
N ARG A 45 -5.12 6.33 3.27
CA ARG A 45 -5.37 5.46 4.42
C ARG A 45 -4.50 5.83 5.60
N ARG A 46 -5.03 5.65 6.81
CA ARG A 46 -4.29 5.90 8.05
C ARG A 46 -3.85 4.60 8.70
N TYR A 47 -2.68 4.64 9.33
CA TYR A 47 -2.04 3.50 9.99
C TYR A 47 -1.62 3.86 11.41
N THR A 48 -1.68 2.85 12.28
CA THR A 48 -1.22 2.97 13.68
C THR A 48 0.29 3.04 13.78
N THR A 49 1.02 2.41 12.85
CA THR A 49 2.48 2.37 12.81
C THR A 49 2.99 2.64 11.40
N LEU A 50 4.21 3.20 11.31
CA LEU A 50 4.88 3.42 10.03
C LEU A 50 5.12 2.09 9.29
N GLU A 51 5.46 1.04 10.03
CA GLU A 51 5.71 -0.30 9.47
C GLU A 51 4.51 -0.83 8.67
N LYS A 52 3.29 -0.70 9.20
CA LYS A 52 2.08 -1.13 8.48
C LYS A 52 1.85 -0.32 7.20
N ALA A 53 2.11 0.98 7.24
CA ALA A 53 1.99 1.84 6.05
C ALA A 53 2.99 1.42 4.96
N LEU A 54 4.26 1.20 5.34
CA LEU A 54 5.30 0.74 4.42
C LEU A 54 5.00 -0.65 3.85
N LEU A 55 4.55 -1.60 4.69
CA LEU A 55 4.17 -2.94 4.22
C LEU A 55 3.04 -2.90 3.20
N HIS A 56 2.06 -2.01 3.35
CA HIS A 56 1.01 -1.86 2.35
C HIS A 56 1.57 -1.39 1.00
N CYS A 57 2.53 -0.46 1.00
CA CYS A 57 3.24 -0.05 -0.22
C CYS A 57 4.02 -1.21 -0.86
N LEU A 58 4.80 -1.94 -0.06
CA LEU A 58 5.65 -3.04 -0.53
C LEU A 58 4.83 -4.22 -1.08
N ASN A 59 3.62 -4.42 -0.55
CA ASN A 59 2.65 -5.38 -1.07
C ASN A 59 1.82 -4.85 -2.25
N GLY A 60 2.14 -3.67 -2.78
CA GLY A 60 1.50 -3.10 -3.96
C GLY A 60 0.06 -2.66 -3.72
N PHE A 61 -0.23 -2.15 -2.51
CA PHE A 61 -1.57 -1.70 -2.10
C PHE A 61 -2.64 -2.80 -2.19
N ASN A 62 -2.26 -4.03 -1.80
CA ASN A 62 -3.17 -5.15 -1.82
C ASN A 62 -4.28 -5.01 -0.76
N GLU A 63 -5.49 -4.68 -1.18
CA GLU A 63 -6.68 -4.67 -0.33
C GLU A 63 -7.56 -5.92 -0.48
N ASN A 64 -7.16 -6.86 -1.35
CA ASN A 64 -7.94 -8.06 -1.62
C ASN A 64 -7.66 -9.15 -0.57
N ALA A 65 -8.63 -9.43 0.29
CA ALA A 65 -8.53 -10.45 1.35
C ALA A 65 -8.30 -11.88 0.82
N ALA A 66 -8.66 -12.18 -0.43
CA ALA A 66 -8.42 -13.47 -1.06
C ALA A 66 -6.98 -13.63 -1.58
N ILE A 67 -6.24 -12.51 -1.75
CA ILE A 67 -4.85 -12.50 -2.23
C ILE A 67 -3.95 -12.30 -1.02
N LYS A 68 -3.06 -13.25 -0.75
CA LYS A 68 -2.08 -13.13 0.33
C LYS A 68 -1.03 -12.07 -0.02
N ASP A 69 -0.68 -11.26 0.97
CA ASP A 69 0.45 -10.35 0.91
C ASP A 69 1.76 -11.11 0.66
N ARG A 70 2.66 -10.48 -0.10
CA ARG A 70 3.98 -11.00 -0.43
C ARG A 70 4.93 -10.93 0.78
N TYR A 71 4.80 -9.89 1.59
CA TYR A 71 5.62 -9.61 2.76
C TYR A 71 4.73 -9.41 3.99
N ARG A 72 5.04 -10.11 5.08
CA ARG A 72 4.35 -9.95 6.38
C ARG A 72 5.09 -9.00 7.32
N SER A 73 6.38 -8.80 7.09
CA SER A 73 7.22 -7.89 7.87
C SER A 73 8.24 -7.19 6.98
N ILE A 74 8.76 -6.05 7.43
CA ILE A 74 9.84 -5.35 6.70
C ILE A 74 11.11 -6.22 6.67
N GLY A 75 11.35 -7.02 7.72
CA GLY A 75 12.46 -7.98 7.74
C GLY A 75 12.39 -8.98 6.60
N GLU A 76 11.20 -9.54 6.31
CA GLU A 76 11.01 -10.45 5.17
C GLU A 76 11.33 -9.77 3.83
N TYR A 77 10.96 -8.49 3.66
CA TYR A 77 11.31 -7.72 2.46
C TYR A 77 12.83 -7.53 2.32
N LEU A 78 13.51 -7.14 3.40
CA LEU A 78 14.95 -6.88 3.38
C LEU A 78 15.81 -8.14 3.21
N LEU A 79 15.28 -9.32 3.59
CA LEU A 79 15.97 -10.60 3.48
C LEU A 79 15.80 -11.28 2.12
N GLN A 80 14.88 -10.82 1.27
CA GLN A 80 14.81 -11.27 -0.13
C GLN A 80 15.99 -10.69 -0.91
N LYS A 81 17.03 -11.52 -1.10
CA LYS A 81 18.09 -11.30 -2.07
C LYS A 81 17.63 -11.62 -3.48
#